data_AF-A0A7X7IA24-F1
#
_entry.id   AF-A0A7X7IA24-F1
#
_cell.length_a   1.000
_cell.length_b   1.000
_cell.length_c   1.000
_cell.angle_alpha   90.00
_cell.angle_beta   90.00
_cell.angle_gamma   90.00
#
_symmetry.space_group_name_H-M   'P 1'
#
loop_
_entity.id
_entity.type
_entity.pdbx_description
1 polymer ?
#
loop_
_entity_poly.entity_id
_entity_poly.type
_entity_poly.pdbx_seq_one_letter_code
_entity_poly.pdbx_strand_id
1 'polypeptide(L)'
;MTVAPGKARAVIAERYGLRPSDLEPGVLPGMPGGPKPPEIIINGVSMTRMLEEALRELRDEALHQLWTNSLIALAVMTVLMFASAWWIAGRMLRPVHAITSTARRLSGSNLSERISLKGPRDELKELADTFDDMLGRLDTAFTAQKEFVANASHELRTPLTIIRTEIDVALS
;
A
#
# COMPACT_ATOMS: atom_id res chain seq x y z
N MET A 1 -52.71 49.29 16.12
CA MET A 1 -52.72 50.30 15.04
C MET A 1 -52.19 49.65 13.77
N THR A 2 -53.05 48.96 13.03
CA THR A 2 -52.71 48.22 11.81
C THR A 2 -52.57 49.19 10.66
N VAL A 3 -51.33 49.41 10.19
CA VAL A 3 -51.07 50.21 9.00
C VAL A 3 -51.71 49.52 7.80
N ALA A 4 -52.57 50.23 7.07
CA ALA A 4 -53.21 49.68 5.87
C ALA A 4 -52.14 49.21 4.87
N PRO A 5 -52.28 48.01 4.24
CA PRO A 5 -51.23 47.39 3.43
C PRO A 5 -50.75 48.24 2.26
N GLY A 6 -51.60 49.14 1.73
CA GLY A 6 -51.20 50.11 0.70
C GLY A 6 -50.23 51.20 1.18
N LYS A 7 -50.34 51.65 2.44
CA LYS A 7 -49.47 52.71 2.99
C LYS A 7 -48.06 52.20 3.27
N ALA A 8 -47.93 50.97 3.75
CA ALA A 8 -46.62 50.35 3.97
C ALA A 8 -45.83 50.20 2.66
N ARG A 9 -46.51 49.81 1.56
CA ARG A 9 -45.90 49.69 0.23
C ARG A 9 -45.37 51.03 -0.30
N ALA A 10 -46.12 52.12 -0.12
CA ALA A 10 -45.70 53.45 -0.57
C ALA A 10 -44.41 53.92 0.13
N VAL A 11 -44.33 53.76 1.46
CA VAL A 11 -43.15 54.15 2.24
C VAL A 11 -41.92 53.33 1.85
N ILE A 12 -42.09 52.04 1.58
CA ILE A 12 -41.00 51.17 1.11
C ILE A 12 -40.60 51.56 -0.32
N ALA A 13 -41.55 51.74 -1.23
CA ALA A 13 -41.24 52.16 -2.61
C ALA A 13 -40.45 53.47 -2.64
N GLU A 14 -40.89 54.47 -1.86
CA GLU A 14 -40.20 55.77 -1.75
C GLU A 14 -38.78 55.62 -1.20
N ARG A 15 -38.60 54.83 -0.13
CA ARG A 15 -37.27 54.62 0.49
C ARG A 15 -36.28 53.93 -0.45
N TYR A 16 -36.76 53.06 -1.33
CA TYR A 16 -35.92 52.29 -2.25
C TYR A 16 -35.92 52.84 -3.69
N GLY A 17 -36.58 53.97 -3.96
CA GLY A 17 -36.70 54.54 -5.29
C GLY A 17 -37.47 53.67 -6.29
N LEU A 18 -38.35 52.80 -5.80
CA LEU A 18 -39.17 51.87 -6.58
C LEU A 18 -40.58 52.43 -6.78
N ARG A 19 -41.31 51.95 -7.79
CA ARG A 19 -42.73 52.27 -7.93
C ARG A 19 -43.56 51.36 -7.02
N PRO A 20 -44.62 51.86 -6.35
CA PRO A 20 -45.46 51.03 -5.48
C PRO A 20 -46.11 49.82 -6.18
N SER A 21 -46.32 49.91 -7.51
CA SER A 21 -46.82 48.82 -8.36
C SER A 21 -45.86 47.63 -8.44
N ASP A 22 -44.55 47.88 -8.29
CA ASP A 22 -43.49 46.90 -8.50
C ASP A 22 -43.20 46.09 -7.21
N LEU A 23 -43.90 46.40 -6.10
CA LEU A 23 -43.78 45.73 -4.80
C LEU A 23 -45.00 44.84 -4.53
N GLU A 24 -44.82 43.52 -4.45
CA GLU A 24 -45.90 42.61 -4.03
C GLU A 24 -46.22 42.73 -2.53
N PRO A 25 -47.48 42.58 -2.10
CA PRO A 25 -47.86 42.65 -0.69
C PRO A 25 -47.12 41.62 0.16
N GLY A 26 -46.39 42.07 1.19
CA GLY A 26 -45.65 41.20 2.10
C GLY A 26 -44.25 40.79 1.61
N VAL A 27 -43.88 41.17 0.38
CA VAL A 27 -42.56 40.89 -0.20
C VAL A 27 -41.68 42.14 -0.10
N LEU A 28 -40.60 42.06 0.67
CA LEU A 28 -39.65 43.15 0.84
C LEU A 28 -38.51 43.08 -0.19
N PRO A 29 -37.93 44.22 -0.59
CA PRO A 29 -36.71 44.23 -1.39
C PRO A 29 -35.59 43.41 -0.73
N GLY A 30 -34.95 42.52 -1.49
CA GLY A 30 -33.90 41.62 -1.00
C GLY A 30 -34.37 40.27 -0.43
N MET A 31 -35.68 40.00 -0.36
CA MET A 31 -36.21 38.66 -0.10
C MET A 31 -36.26 37.80 -1.38
N PRO A 32 -36.26 36.45 -1.26
CA PRO A 32 -36.50 35.56 -2.40
C PRO A 32 -37.84 35.90 -3.08
N GLY A 33 -37.81 36.18 -4.39
CA GLY A 33 -39.00 36.58 -5.16
C GLY A 33 -39.35 38.08 -5.12
N GLY A 34 -38.66 38.88 -4.29
CA GLY A 34 -38.82 40.34 -4.26
C GLY A 34 -37.94 41.09 -5.26
N PRO A 35 -38.21 42.38 -5.48
CA PRO A 35 -37.34 43.21 -6.32
C PRO A 35 -35.94 43.28 -5.72
N LYS A 36 -34.92 43.18 -6.59
CA LYS A 36 -33.53 43.36 -6.17
C LYS A 36 -33.34 44.78 -5.62
N PRO A 37 -32.65 44.96 -4.49
CA PRO A 37 -32.36 46.29 -3.98
C PRO A 37 -31.53 47.09 -5.00
N PRO A 38 -31.66 48.42 -5.02
CA PRO A 38 -30.88 49.27 -5.93
C PRO A 38 -29.38 49.08 -5.69
N GLU A 39 -28.61 49.07 -6.79
CA GLU A 39 -27.15 48.93 -6.74
C GLU A 39 -26.57 50.14 -5.98
N ILE A 40 -25.89 49.87 -4.86
CA ILE A 40 -25.24 50.92 -4.06
C ILE A 40 -23.93 51.26 -4.77
N ILE A 41 -23.90 52.45 -5.39
CA ILE A 41 -22.73 52.98 -6.08
C ILE A 41 -22.11 54.06 -5.20
N ILE A 42 -20.85 53.87 -4.81
CA ILE A 42 -20.07 54.84 -4.04
C ILE A 42 -18.93 55.32 -4.94
N ASN A 43 -18.86 56.62 -5.23
CA ASN A 43 -17.84 57.22 -6.10
C ASN A 43 -17.72 56.55 -7.48
N GLY A 44 -18.84 56.07 -8.05
CA GLY A 44 -18.87 55.39 -9.36
C GLY A 44 -18.56 53.88 -9.31
N VAL A 45 -18.30 53.31 -8.13
CA VAL A 45 -18.02 51.88 -7.94
C VAL A 45 -19.18 51.18 -7.26
N SER A 46 -19.59 50.04 -7.83
CA SER A 46 -20.65 49.19 -7.28
C SER A 46 -20.16 48.38 -6.09
N MET A 47 -20.76 48.60 -4.92
CA MET A 47 -20.43 47.87 -3.70
C MET A 47 -20.68 46.36 -3.84
N THR A 48 -21.72 45.96 -4.59
CA THR A 48 -22.01 44.56 -4.84
C THR A 48 -20.94 43.91 -5.71
N ARG A 49 -20.44 44.60 -6.74
CA ARG A 49 -19.36 44.07 -7.59
C ARG A 49 -18.05 43.94 -6.83
N MET A 50 -17.69 44.95 -6.03
CA MET A 50 -16.49 44.89 -5.18
C MET A 50 -16.54 43.71 -4.21
N LEU A 51 -17.69 43.47 -3.55
CA LEU A 51 -17.85 42.34 -2.66
C LEU A 51 -17.72 41.01 -3.39
N GLU A 52 -18.36 40.86 -4.55
CA GLU A 52 -18.24 39.64 -5.35
C GLU A 52 -16.82 39.41 -5.88
N GLU A 53 -16.10 40.47 -6.26
CA GLU A 53 -14.70 40.40 -6.70
C GLU A 53 -13.78 39.98 -5.54
N ALA A 54 -13.91 40.61 -4.37
CA ALA A 54 -13.14 40.25 -3.18
C ALA A 54 -13.41 38.81 -2.72
N LEU A 55 -14.68 38.38 -2.73
CA LEU A 55 -15.05 36.99 -2.41
C LEU A 55 -14.50 36.00 -3.43
N ARG A 56 -14.48 36.36 -4.73
CA ARG A 56 -13.88 35.54 -5.78
C ARG A 56 -12.37 35.39 -5.59
N GLU A 57 -11.68 36.49 -5.31
CA GLU A 57 -10.23 36.51 -5.07
C GLU A 57 -9.85 35.64 -3.86
N LEU A 58 -10.51 35.84 -2.71
CA LEU A 58 -10.28 35.01 -1.52
C LEU A 58 -10.57 33.52 -1.76
N ARG A 59 -11.64 33.21 -2.51
CA ARG A 59 -11.98 31.82 -2.85
C ARG A 59 -10.91 31.21 -3.75
N ASP A 60 -10.48 31.92 -4.78
CA ASP A 60 -9.56 31.37 -5.77
C ASP A 60 -8.15 31.19 -5.15
N GLU A 61 -7.72 32.09 -4.26
CA GLU A 61 -6.52 31.92 -3.43
C GLU A 61 -6.62 30.69 -2.51
N ALA A 62 -7.74 30.55 -1.79
CA ALA A 62 -7.96 29.42 -0.90
C ALA A 62 -7.97 28.09 -1.66
N LEU A 63 -8.63 28.04 -2.82
CA LEU A 63 -8.64 26.87 -3.69
C LEU A 63 -7.23 26.53 -4.18
N HIS A 64 -6.47 27.53 -4.65
CA HIS A 64 -5.12 27.31 -5.14
C HIS A 64 -4.18 26.76 -4.06
N GLN A 65 -4.30 27.27 -2.83
CA GLN A 65 -3.53 26.78 -1.69
C GLN A 65 -3.93 25.35 -1.32
N LEU A 66 -5.22 25.03 -1.29
CA LEU A 66 -5.70 23.68 -1.01
C LEU A 66 -5.24 22.67 -2.06
N TRP A 67 -5.33 23.01 -3.34
CA TRP A 67 -4.87 22.14 -4.43
C TRP A 67 -3.37 21.88 -4.35
N THR A 68 -2.57 22.93 -4.15
CA THR A 68 -1.11 22.81 -4.05
C THR A 68 -0.70 21.97 -2.84
N ASN A 69 -1.28 22.24 -1.66
CA ASN A 69 -0.99 21.47 -0.46
C ASN A 69 -1.44 20.01 -0.58
N SER A 70 -2.62 19.77 -1.17
CA SER A 70 -3.12 18.42 -1.40
C SER A 70 -2.23 17.64 -2.37
N LEU A 71 -1.74 18.29 -3.43
CA LEU A 71 -0.84 17.65 -4.40
C LEU A 71 0.51 17.31 -3.77
N ILE A 72 1.08 18.21 -2.97
CA ILE A 72 2.32 17.97 -2.22
C ILE A 72 2.13 16.82 -1.23
N ALA A 73 1.05 16.85 -0.44
CA ALA A 73 0.75 15.80 0.54
C ALA A 73 0.57 14.44 -0.15
N LEU A 74 -0.15 14.40 -1.28
CA LEU A 74 -0.33 13.19 -2.07
C LEU A 74 1.00 12.67 -2.61
N ALA A 75 1.83 13.54 -3.20
CA ALA A 75 3.12 13.15 -3.75
C ALA A 75 4.04 12.58 -2.67
N VAL A 76 4.12 13.23 -1.51
CA VAL A 76 4.88 12.74 -0.35
C VAL A 76 4.35 11.39 0.10
N MET A 77 3.03 11.23 0.24
CA MET A 77 2.43 9.96 0.65
C MET A 77 2.70 8.83 -0.34
N THR A 78 2.61 9.10 -1.64
CA THR A 78 2.93 8.12 -2.70
C THR A 78 4.39 7.70 -2.64
N VAL A 79 5.32 8.65 -2.49
CA VAL A 79 6.75 8.34 -2.36
C VAL A 79 7.01 7.50 -1.12
N LEU A 80 6.43 7.86 0.03
CA LEU A 80 6.56 7.12 1.27
C LEU A 80 6.00 5.70 1.15
N MET A 81 4.81 5.54 0.58
CA MET A 81 4.20 4.23 0.32
C MET A 81 5.07 3.37 -0.59
N PHE A 82 5.56 3.93 -1.69
CA PHE A 82 6.39 3.19 -2.63
C PHE A 82 7.73 2.80 -2.01
N ALA A 83 8.38 3.72 -1.30
CA ALA A 83 9.65 3.45 -0.62
C ALA A 83 9.50 2.38 0.47
N SER A 84 8.44 2.46 1.29
CA SER A 84 8.18 1.48 2.34
C SER A 84 7.81 0.11 1.76
N ALA A 85 6.96 0.05 0.73
CA ALA A 85 6.66 -1.20 0.02
C ALA A 85 7.92 -1.84 -0.57
N TRP A 86 8.77 -1.05 -1.24
CA TRP A 86 10.02 -1.53 -1.81
C TRP A 86 10.98 -2.08 -0.75
N TRP A 87 11.12 -1.36 0.37
CA TRP A 87 11.96 -1.77 1.48
C TRP A 87 11.46 -3.07 2.14
N ILE A 88 10.16 -3.18 2.41
CA ILE A 88 9.54 -4.38 3.01
C ILE A 88 9.69 -5.58 2.06
N ALA A 89 9.35 -5.42 0.77
CA ALA A 89 9.46 -6.48 -0.22
C ALA A 89 10.90 -7.00 -0.34
N GLY A 90 11.89 -6.09 -0.43
CA GLY A 90 13.30 -6.47 -0.46
C GLY A 90 13.74 -7.20 0.82
N ARG A 91 13.23 -6.79 1.99
CA ARG A 91 13.54 -7.44 3.27
C ARG A 91 12.93 -8.83 3.41
N MET A 92 11.74 -9.05 2.85
CA MET A 92 11.03 -10.34 2.87
C MET A 92 11.56 -11.33 1.83
N LEU A 93 12.04 -10.88 0.66
CA LEU A 93 12.60 -11.77 -0.36
C LEU A 93 14.02 -12.25 -0.06
N ARG A 94 14.80 -11.50 0.72
CA ARG A 94 16.18 -11.85 1.08
C ARG A 94 16.31 -13.26 1.71
N PRO A 95 15.54 -13.62 2.76
CA PRO A 95 15.59 -14.97 3.34
C PRO A 95 15.20 -16.07 2.36
N VAL A 96 14.20 -15.82 1.51
CA VAL A 96 13.77 -16.79 0.48
C VAL A 96 14.93 -17.10 -0.46
N HIS A 97 15.65 -16.06 -0.92
CA HIS A 97 16.81 -16.26 -1.77
C HIS A 97 17.94 -17.03 -1.05
N ALA A 98 18.14 -16.78 0.25
CA ALA A 98 19.10 -17.54 1.05
C ALA A 98 18.74 -19.04 1.09
N ILE A 99 17.49 -19.37 1.42
CA ILE A 99 16.96 -20.74 1.44
C ILE A 99 17.14 -21.41 0.06
N THR A 100 16.68 -20.77 -1.01
CA THR A 100 16.78 -21.31 -2.37
C THR A 100 18.23 -21.49 -2.80
N SER A 101 19.12 -20.54 -2.48
CA SER A 101 20.54 -20.63 -2.84
C SER A 101 21.22 -21.82 -2.16
N THR A 102 20.94 -22.04 -0.87
CA THR A 102 21.49 -23.17 -0.12
C THR A 102 20.93 -24.48 -0.66
N ALA A 103 19.61 -24.57 -0.84
CA ALA A 103 18.98 -25.75 -1.44
C ALA A 103 19.55 -26.09 -2.83
N ARG A 104 19.94 -25.09 -3.62
CA ARG A 104 20.54 -25.31 -4.96
C ARG A 104 22.00 -25.73 -4.92
N ARG A 105 22.74 -25.40 -3.85
CA ARG A 105 24.13 -25.86 -3.62
C ARG A 105 24.18 -27.27 -3.07
N LEU A 106 23.12 -27.71 -2.40
CA LEU A 106 23.02 -29.07 -1.89
C LEU A 106 23.02 -30.09 -3.04
N SER A 107 23.91 -31.07 -2.93
CA SER A 107 24.04 -32.19 -3.86
C SER A 107 24.11 -33.49 -3.08
N GLY A 108 23.96 -34.64 -3.75
CA GLY A 108 24.09 -35.97 -3.12
C GLY A 108 25.45 -36.23 -2.44
N SER A 109 26.48 -35.42 -2.72
CA SER A 109 27.79 -35.50 -2.08
C SER A 109 28.00 -34.47 -0.96
N ASN A 110 27.12 -33.48 -0.82
CA ASN A 110 27.24 -32.43 0.20
C ASN A 110 25.87 -32.13 0.83
N LEU A 111 25.39 -33.07 1.66
CA LEU A 111 24.17 -32.90 2.46
C LEU A 111 24.43 -32.30 3.85
N SER A 112 25.69 -32.03 4.21
CA SER A 112 26.06 -31.52 5.53
C SER A 112 25.78 -30.02 5.68
N GLU A 113 25.59 -29.30 4.58
CA GLU A 113 25.24 -27.88 4.59
C GLU A 113 23.83 -27.66 5.15
N ARG A 114 23.65 -26.58 5.90
CA ARG A 114 22.38 -26.17 6.52
C ARG A 114 22.06 -24.74 6.12
N ILE A 115 20.79 -24.41 6.03
CA ILE A 115 20.31 -23.06 5.78
C ILE A 115 20.63 -22.18 6.98
N SER A 116 20.35 -22.66 8.21
CA SER A 116 20.65 -21.95 9.46
C SER A 116 20.23 -20.48 9.44
N LEU A 117 19.00 -20.22 8.96
CA LEU A 117 18.50 -18.87 8.75
C LEU A 117 18.53 -18.10 10.08
N LYS A 118 19.14 -16.91 10.10
CA LYS A 118 19.19 -16.03 11.27
C LYS A 118 18.04 -15.02 11.21
N GLY A 119 17.41 -14.74 12.34
CA GLY A 119 16.37 -13.72 12.41
C GLY A 119 15.34 -13.98 13.50
N PRO A 120 14.25 -13.18 13.50
CA PRO A 120 13.09 -13.42 14.33
C PRO A 120 12.47 -14.80 14.08
N ARG A 121 11.68 -15.28 15.05
CA ARG A 121 10.84 -16.48 14.87
C ARG A 121 9.61 -16.11 14.04
N ASP A 122 9.79 -16.05 12.73
CA ASP A 122 8.75 -15.84 11.74
C ASP A 122 8.54 -17.10 10.87
N GLU A 123 7.55 -17.06 9.98
CA GLU A 123 7.16 -18.18 9.12
C GLU A 123 8.31 -18.63 8.20
N LEU A 124 9.19 -17.71 7.81
CA LEU A 124 10.35 -18.02 6.98
C LEU A 124 11.44 -18.73 7.78
N LYS A 125 11.63 -18.35 9.06
CA LYS A 125 12.52 -19.06 9.97
C LYS A 125 12.02 -20.47 10.25
N GLU A 126 10.73 -20.64 10.51
CA GLU A 126 10.12 -21.96 10.72
C GLU A 126 10.25 -22.86 9.47
N LEU A 127 10.04 -22.29 8.27
CA LEU A 127 10.26 -22.99 7.01
C LEU A 127 11.72 -23.43 6.85
N ALA A 128 12.68 -22.55 7.15
CA ALA A 128 14.11 -22.87 7.08
C ALA A 128 14.48 -24.00 8.06
N ASP A 129 13.96 -23.96 9.28
CA ASP A 129 14.22 -24.99 10.30
C ASP A 129 13.64 -26.35 9.88
N THR A 130 12.41 -26.36 9.34
CA THR A 130 11.78 -27.57 8.79
C THR A 130 12.61 -28.17 7.64
N PHE A 131 13.18 -27.31 6.79
CA PHE A 131 14.02 -27.76 5.68
C PHE A 131 15.35 -28.35 6.19
N ASP A 132 15.98 -27.72 7.19
CA ASP A 132 17.19 -28.23 7.82
C ASP A 132 16.96 -29.60 8.48
N ASP A 133 15.80 -29.84 9.10
CA ASP A 133 15.41 -31.14 9.64
C ASP A 133 15.27 -32.21 8.55
N MET A 134 14.64 -31.88 7.42
CA MET A 134 14.56 -32.79 6.27
C MET A 134 15.94 -33.14 5.74
N LEU A 135 16.85 -32.17 5.66
CA LEU A 135 18.24 -32.39 5.25
C LEU A 135 18.98 -33.32 6.21
N GLY A 136 18.80 -33.15 7.52
CA GLY A 136 19.37 -34.06 8.52
C GLY A 136 18.89 -35.50 8.37
N ARG A 137 17.62 -35.70 8.04
CA ARG A 137 17.04 -37.03 7.79
C ARG A 137 17.61 -37.67 6.51
N LEU A 138 17.76 -36.90 5.44
CA LEU A 138 18.36 -37.36 4.20
C LEU A 138 19.83 -37.74 4.40
N ASP A 139 20.61 -36.90 5.08
CA ASP A 139 22.03 -37.15 5.37
C ASP A 139 22.23 -38.46 6.15
N THR A 140 21.38 -38.69 7.15
CA THR A 140 21.35 -39.95 7.92
C THR A 140 21.06 -41.16 7.02
N ALA A 141 20.05 -41.06 6.15
CA ALA A 141 19.66 -42.15 5.25
C ALA A 141 20.74 -42.48 4.22
N PHE A 142 21.36 -41.46 3.60
CA PHE A 142 22.46 -41.65 2.64
C PHE A 142 23.70 -42.25 3.28
N THR A 143 24.02 -41.85 4.52
CA THR A 143 25.14 -42.42 5.27
C THR A 143 24.92 -43.90 5.55
N ALA A 144 23.75 -44.25 6.07
CA ALA A 144 23.38 -45.65 6.30
C ALA A 144 23.41 -46.50 5.00
N GLN A 145 22.94 -45.93 3.88
CA GLN A 145 22.99 -46.61 2.59
C GLN A 145 24.43 -46.86 2.11
N LYS A 146 25.33 -45.88 2.26
CA LYS A 146 26.75 -46.04 1.89
C LYS A 146 27.43 -47.12 2.74
N GLU A 147 27.21 -47.11 4.05
CA GLU A 147 27.76 -48.11 4.96
C GLU A 147 27.24 -49.51 4.62
N PHE A 148 25.95 -49.66 4.33
CA PHE A 148 25.38 -50.94 3.93
C PHE A 148 26.00 -51.48 2.63
N VAL A 149 26.13 -50.63 1.60
CA VAL A 149 26.74 -51.03 0.31
C VAL A 149 28.22 -51.38 0.48
N ALA A 150 28.96 -50.62 1.29
CA ALA A 150 30.35 -50.90 1.59
C ALA A 150 30.51 -52.24 2.32
N ASN A 151 29.74 -52.47 3.37
CA ASN A 151 29.74 -53.71 4.14
C ASN A 151 29.36 -54.91 3.27
N ALA A 152 28.29 -54.80 2.47
CA ALA A 152 27.89 -55.87 1.54
C ALA A 152 28.98 -56.18 0.51
N SER A 153 29.68 -55.17 0.00
CA SER A 153 30.80 -55.37 -0.94
C SER A 153 31.99 -56.09 -0.30
N HIS A 154 32.25 -55.82 0.98
CA HIS A 154 33.28 -56.52 1.75
C HIS A 154 32.89 -57.96 2.10
N GLU A 155 31.65 -58.17 2.55
CA GLU A 155 31.07 -59.47 2.89
C GLU A 155 31.01 -60.40 1.67
N LEU A 156 30.77 -59.88 0.46
CA LEU A 156 30.72 -60.68 -0.77
C LEU A 156 32.10 -60.96 -1.37
N ARG A 157 33.09 -60.08 -1.19
CA ARG A 157 34.45 -60.28 -1.73
C ARG A 157 35.13 -61.50 -1.10
N THR A 158 34.94 -61.70 0.19
CA THR A 158 35.51 -62.83 0.95
C THR A 158 35.07 -64.20 0.42
N PRO A 159 33.77 -64.53 0.34
CA PRO A 159 33.30 -65.81 -0.19
C PRO A 159 33.62 -66.00 -1.67
N LEU A 160 33.60 -64.93 -2.48
CA LEU A 160 33.93 -65.02 -3.90
C LEU A 160 35.41 -65.34 -4.13
N THR A 161 36.29 -64.86 -3.25
CA THR A 161 37.71 -65.22 -3.22
C THR A 161 37.88 -66.69 -2.84
N ILE A 162 37.14 -67.18 -1.84
CA ILE A 162 37.16 -68.58 -1.39
C ILE A 162 36.72 -69.52 -2.52
N ILE A 163 35.59 -69.24 -3.17
CA ILE A 163 35.09 -70.05 -4.30
C ILE A 163 36.12 -70.10 -5.44
N ARG A 164 36.80 -68.97 -5.71
CA ARG A 164 37.84 -68.92 -6.75
C ARG A 164 39.06 -69.77 -6.38
N THR A 165 39.51 -69.73 -5.13
CA THR A 165 40.61 -70.59 -4.68
C THR A 165 40.27 -72.08 -4.73
N GLU A 166 39.03 -72.46 -4.42
CA GLU A 166 38.58 -73.86 -4.54
C GLU A 166 38.58 -74.34 -6.00
N ILE A 167 38.14 -73.48 -6.93
CA ILE A 167 38.19 -73.78 -8.38
C ILE A 167 39.63 -73.88 -8.88
N ASP A 168 40.52 -72.99 -8.45
CA ASP A 168 41.94 -73.03 -8.85
C ASP A 168 42.65 -74.30 -8.34
N VAL A 169 42.32 -74.79 -7.13
CA VAL A 169 42.86 -76.06 -6.60
C VAL A 169 42.30 -77.27 -7.34
N ALA A 170 41.00 -77.27 -7.70
CA ALA A 170 40.38 -78.38 -8.41
C ALA A 170 40.85 -78.52 -9.86
N LEU A 171 41.38 -77.46 -10.46
CA LEU A 171 41.90 -77.43 -11.83
C LEU A 171 43.42 -77.62 -11.94
N SER A 172 44.14 -77.71 -10.82
CA SER A 172 45.60 -77.88 -10.77
C SER A 172 46.03 -79.29 -10.44
#